data_AF-A0A8I2ZQZ2-F1
#
_entry.id   AF-A0A8I2ZQZ2-F1
#
_cell.length_a   1.000
_cell.length_b   1.000
_cell.length_c   1.000
_cell.angle_alpha   90.00
_cell.angle_beta   90.00
_cell.angle_gamma   90.00
#
_symmetry.space_group_name_H-M   'P 1'
#
loop_
_entity.id
_entity.type
_entity.pdbx_description
1 polymer ?
#
loop_
_entity_poly.entity_id
_entity_poly.type
_entity_poly.pdbx_seq_one_letter_code
_entity_poly.pdbx_strand_id
1 'polypeptide(L)'
;MPSAANAVVVVKEEPAEPALSSLLIGPSLEERGIQFYVDRYLLGHPDEPKTIGELGSSAWLWNPALQHVMAAVGLAGLSNLTGNAEMMAAARQKYGQALRQTGQLIQPPNAPSLEVTIRSVVMLAMFEVVKGTHHATGTVHAHVMGGAALMRSCF
;
A
#
# COMPACT_ATOMS: atom_id res chain seq x y z
N MET A 1 50.38 -5.00 -40.98
CA MET A 1 49.70 -4.78 -39.69
C MET A 1 48.22 -5.12 -39.87
N PRO A 2 47.74 -6.32 -39.50
CA PRO A 2 46.31 -6.61 -39.52
C PRO A 2 45.68 -6.24 -38.17
N SER A 3 44.55 -5.52 -38.23
CA SER A 3 43.73 -5.10 -37.09
C SER A 3 42.82 -6.25 -36.64
N ALA A 4 42.88 -6.63 -35.37
CA ALA A 4 42.05 -7.67 -34.78
C ALA A 4 40.66 -7.12 -34.45
N ALA A 5 39.62 -7.70 -35.05
CA ALA A 5 38.23 -7.42 -34.71
C ALA A 5 37.89 -8.05 -33.34
N ASN A 6 37.51 -7.21 -32.38
CA ASN A 6 37.01 -7.63 -31.07
C ASN A 6 35.59 -8.19 -31.22
N ALA A 7 35.40 -9.49 -30.96
CA ALA A 7 34.09 -10.09 -30.82
C ALA A 7 33.54 -9.78 -29.41
N VAL A 8 32.51 -8.95 -29.33
CA VAL A 8 31.73 -8.73 -28.12
C VAL A 8 30.88 -9.98 -27.89
N VAL A 9 31.22 -10.77 -26.88
CA VAL A 9 30.37 -11.85 -26.38
C VAL A 9 29.19 -11.20 -25.67
N VAL A 10 28.04 -11.17 -26.34
CA VAL A 10 26.76 -10.81 -25.73
C VAL A 10 26.38 -11.96 -24.81
N VAL A 11 26.65 -11.79 -23.51
CA VAL A 11 26.09 -12.65 -22.46
C VAL A 11 24.59 -12.42 -22.47
N LYS A 12 23.85 -13.41 -22.95
CA LYS A 12 22.40 -13.47 -22.87
C LYS A 12 22.05 -13.67 -21.39
N GLU A 13 21.67 -12.59 -20.71
CA GLU A 13 21.13 -12.69 -19.36
C GLU A 13 19.84 -13.52 -19.41
N GLU A 14 19.90 -14.72 -18.84
CA GLU A 14 18.73 -15.51 -18.56
C GLU A 14 17.89 -14.80 -17.50
N PRO A 15 16.55 -14.81 -17.62
CA PRO A 15 15.69 -14.24 -16.59
C PRO A 15 15.92 -15.00 -15.28
N ALA A 16 16.42 -14.30 -14.27
CA ALA A 16 16.71 -14.86 -12.96
C ALA A 16 15.48 -15.63 -12.44
N GLU A 17 15.64 -16.93 -12.24
CA GLU A 17 14.66 -17.75 -11.53
C GLU A 17 14.34 -17.11 -10.18
N PRO A 18 13.06 -17.03 -9.77
CA PRO A 18 12.70 -16.45 -8.49
C PRO A 18 13.44 -17.21 -7.38
N ALA A 19 14.25 -16.48 -6.61
CA ALA A 19 15.12 -17.05 -5.60
C ALA A 19 14.33 -17.99 -4.65
N LEU A 20 14.80 -19.24 -4.56
CA LEU A 20 14.31 -20.30 -3.65
C LEU A 20 14.05 -19.83 -2.20
N SER A 21 14.72 -18.76 -1.77
CA SER A 21 14.52 -18.09 -0.48
C SER A 21 13.08 -17.64 -0.22
N SER A 22 12.31 -17.30 -1.27
CA SER A 22 10.91 -16.87 -1.15
C SER A 22 9.95 -18.03 -0.85
N LEU A 23 10.32 -19.26 -1.24
CA LEU A 23 9.48 -20.46 -1.04
C LEU A 23 9.52 -21.02 0.39
N LEU A 24 10.58 -20.73 1.16
CA LEU A 24 10.79 -21.29 2.51
C LEU A 24 10.32 -20.36 3.64
N ILE A 25 10.16 -19.08 3.36
CA ILE A 25 9.72 -18.07 4.33
C ILE A 25 8.28 -17.75 3.99
N GLY A 26 7.33 -18.18 4.84
CA GLY A 26 5.93 -17.80 4.67
C GLY A 26 5.77 -16.27 4.64
N PRO A 27 4.65 -15.74 4.10
CA PRO A 27 4.49 -14.31 3.87
C PRO A 27 4.71 -13.53 5.16
N SER A 28 5.40 -12.40 5.07
CA SER A 28 5.57 -11.43 6.15
C SER A 28 4.23 -10.94 6.68
N LEU A 29 4.22 -10.35 7.89
CA LEU A 29 3.00 -9.73 8.44
C LEU A 29 2.45 -8.64 7.50
N GLU A 30 3.35 -7.89 6.87
CA GLU A 30 2.99 -6.87 5.90
C GLU A 30 2.27 -7.47 4.68
N GLU A 31 2.86 -8.49 4.06
CA GLU A 31 2.24 -9.18 2.92
C GLU A 31 0.90 -9.80 3.29
N ARG A 32 0.77 -10.40 4.48
CA ARG A 32 -0.51 -10.92 4.98
C ARG A 32 -1.55 -9.81 5.15
N GLY A 33 -1.14 -8.65 5.67
CA GLY A 33 -2.02 -7.48 5.80
C GLY A 33 -2.49 -6.98 4.44
N ILE A 34 -1.57 -6.80 3.49
CA ILE A 34 -1.89 -6.35 2.13
C ILE A 34 -2.83 -7.35 1.46
N GLN A 35 -2.54 -8.65 1.54
CA GLN A 35 -3.37 -9.70 0.97
C GLN A 35 -4.79 -9.65 1.53
N PHE A 36 -4.93 -9.58 2.86
CA PHE A 36 -6.24 -9.45 3.49
C PHE A 36 -6.99 -8.19 3.03
N TYR A 37 -6.28 -7.06 2.89
CA TYR A 37 -6.89 -5.83 2.40
C TYR A 37 -7.42 -5.99 0.97
N VAL A 38 -6.60 -6.56 0.07
CA VAL A 38 -6.98 -6.81 -1.32
C VAL A 38 -8.21 -7.71 -1.38
N ASP A 39 -8.20 -8.82 -0.66
CA ASP A 39 -9.29 -9.80 -0.71
C ASP A 39 -10.59 -9.28 -0.10
N ARG A 40 -10.50 -8.47 0.97
CA ARG A 40 -11.68 -8.06 1.74
C ARG A 40 -12.27 -6.72 1.28
N TYR A 41 -11.43 -5.83 0.77
CA TYR A 41 -11.79 -4.43 0.54
C TYR A 41 -11.56 -3.93 -0.88
N LEU A 42 -10.80 -4.63 -1.73
CA LEU A 42 -10.60 -4.23 -3.14
C LEU A 42 -11.28 -5.16 -4.15
N LEU A 43 -11.10 -6.48 -4.00
CA LEU A 43 -11.65 -7.42 -4.97
C LEU A 43 -13.17 -7.53 -4.83
N GLY A 44 -13.88 -7.39 -5.95
CA GLY A 44 -15.32 -7.65 -6.05
C GLY A 44 -16.26 -6.47 -5.78
N HIS A 45 -15.74 -5.24 -5.67
CA HIS A 45 -16.58 -4.04 -5.60
C HIS A 45 -16.96 -3.51 -7.01
N PRO A 46 -18.15 -2.91 -7.17
CA PRO A 46 -18.71 -2.56 -8.49
C PRO A 46 -17.85 -1.60 -9.33
N ASP A 47 -17.03 -0.75 -8.69
CA ASP A 47 -16.19 0.27 -9.33
C ASP A 47 -14.68 -0.04 -9.29
N GLU A 48 -14.29 -1.26 -8.90
CA GLU A 48 -12.90 -1.66 -8.67
C GLU A 48 -12.46 -2.84 -9.56
N PRO A 49 -11.14 -3.08 -9.70
CA PRO A 49 -10.60 -4.16 -10.54
C PRO A 49 -11.28 -5.50 -10.25
N LYS A 50 -11.88 -6.10 -11.28
CA LYS A 50 -12.60 -7.38 -11.15
C LYS A 50 -11.64 -8.55 -11.08
N THR A 51 -10.39 -8.33 -11.48
CA THR A 51 -9.34 -9.34 -11.53
C THR A 51 -8.03 -8.82 -10.94
N ILE A 52 -7.19 -9.75 -10.47
CA ILE A 52 -5.83 -9.46 -9.99
C ILE A 52 -4.97 -8.82 -11.10
N GLY A 53 -5.23 -9.14 -12.37
CA GLY A 53 -4.52 -8.57 -13.52
C GLY A 53 -4.82 -7.09 -13.75
N GLU A 54 -6.09 -6.69 -13.62
CA GLU A 54 -6.51 -5.28 -13.65
C GLU A 54 -6.02 -4.51 -12.42
N LEU A 55 -5.92 -5.19 -11.28
CA LEU A 55 -5.36 -4.62 -10.06
C LEU A 55 -3.86 -4.35 -10.28
N GLY A 56 -3.07 -5.34 -10.69
CA GLY A 56 -1.62 -5.22 -10.86
C GLY A 56 -1.13 -4.13 -11.82
N SER A 57 -1.95 -3.71 -12.79
CA SER A 57 -1.63 -2.60 -13.71
C SER A 57 -1.81 -1.21 -13.10
N SER A 58 -2.45 -1.10 -11.94
CA SER A 58 -2.69 0.16 -11.24
C SER A 58 -1.43 0.64 -10.50
N ALA A 59 -0.74 1.63 -11.06
CA ALA A 59 0.51 2.19 -10.51
C ALA A 59 0.40 2.64 -9.04
N TRP A 60 -0.78 3.05 -8.59
CA TRP A 60 -1.00 3.49 -7.22
C TRP A 60 -0.83 2.37 -6.18
N LEU A 61 -1.14 1.11 -6.49
CA LEU A 61 -1.00 -0.01 -5.53
C LEU A 61 0.44 -0.23 -5.07
N TRP A 62 1.38 0.10 -5.94
CA TRP A 62 2.80 -0.06 -5.71
C TRP A 62 3.39 1.16 -5.00
N ASN A 63 2.58 2.18 -4.69
CA ASN A 63 3.03 3.32 -3.91
C ASN A 63 3.30 2.90 -2.45
N PRO A 64 4.49 3.16 -1.88
CA PRO A 64 4.83 2.74 -0.53
C PRO A 64 3.88 3.24 0.57
N ALA A 65 3.34 4.45 0.42
CA ALA A 65 2.36 4.99 1.38
C ALA A 65 1.04 4.20 1.33
N LEU A 66 0.63 3.78 0.13
CA LEU A 66 -0.55 2.95 -0.06
C LEU A 66 -0.31 1.52 0.42
N GLN A 67 0.86 0.93 0.18
CA GLN A 67 1.19 -0.40 0.72
C GLN A 67 1.20 -0.44 2.25
N HIS A 68 1.79 0.56 2.91
CA HIS A 68 1.78 0.61 4.37
C HIS A 68 0.37 0.77 4.95
N VAL A 69 -0.50 1.57 4.33
CA VAL A 69 -1.88 1.70 4.82
C VAL A 69 -2.73 0.46 4.49
N MET A 70 -2.53 -0.20 3.34
CA MET A 70 -3.13 -1.51 3.03
C MET A 70 -2.75 -2.54 4.10
N ALA A 71 -1.45 -2.65 4.41
CA ALA A 71 -0.94 -3.52 5.45
C ALA A 71 -1.57 -3.19 6.82
N ALA A 72 -1.67 -1.90 7.17
CA ALA A 72 -2.24 -1.45 8.44
C ALA A 72 -3.73 -1.83 8.56
N VAL A 73 -4.54 -1.51 7.55
CA VAL A 73 -5.98 -1.82 7.55
C VAL A 73 -6.20 -3.33 7.59
N GLY A 74 -5.45 -4.08 6.78
CA GLY A 74 -5.59 -5.53 6.72
C GLY A 74 -5.14 -6.24 7.99
N LEU A 75 -4.03 -5.84 8.59
CA LEU A 75 -3.58 -6.38 9.89
C LEU A 75 -4.54 -6.04 11.02
N ALA A 76 -5.14 -4.84 11.03
CA ALA A 76 -6.18 -4.50 12.00
C ALA A 76 -7.42 -5.37 11.81
N GLY A 77 -7.85 -5.61 10.56
CA GLY A 77 -8.94 -6.53 10.24
C GLY A 77 -8.66 -7.97 10.69
N LEU A 78 -7.47 -8.50 10.38
CA LEU A 78 -7.02 -9.82 10.82
C LEU A 78 -6.97 -9.92 12.35
N SER A 79 -6.47 -8.89 13.03
CA SER A 79 -6.45 -8.83 14.49
C SER A 79 -7.85 -8.91 15.07
N ASN A 80 -8.81 -8.17 14.51
CA ASN A 80 -10.21 -8.21 14.94
C ASN A 80 -10.84 -9.60 14.74
N LEU A 81 -10.50 -10.30 13.65
CA LEU A 81 -11.03 -11.65 13.37
C LEU A 81 -10.40 -12.73 14.25
N THR A 82 -9.12 -12.59 14.59
CA THR A 82 -8.34 -13.64 15.27
C THR A 82 -8.13 -13.37 16.76
N GLY A 83 -8.40 -12.15 17.23
CA GLY A 83 -8.05 -11.69 18.57
C GLY A 83 -6.53 -11.48 18.79
N ASN A 84 -5.70 -11.53 17.74
CA ASN A 84 -4.26 -11.44 17.88
C ASN A 84 -3.81 -9.97 18.08
N ALA A 85 -3.40 -9.62 19.30
CA ALA A 85 -2.97 -8.27 19.64
C ALA A 85 -1.65 -7.83 18.97
N GLU A 86 -0.76 -8.76 18.63
CA GLU A 86 0.49 -8.47 17.93
C GLU A 86 0.21 -7.96 16.51
N MET A 87 -0.81 -8.51 15.85
CA MET A 87 -1.25 -8.01 14.54
C MET A 87 -1.75 -6.56 14.64
N MET A 88 -2.50 -6.20 15.69
CA MET A 88 -2.92 -4.81 15.90
C MET A 88 -1.72 -3.91 16.23
N ALA A 89 -0.72 -4.40 16.97
CA ALA A 89 0.50 -3.64 17.23
C ALA A 89 1.27 -3.35 15.93
N ALA A 90 1.45 -4.36 15.08
CA ALA A 90 2.05 -4.20 13.76
C ALA A 90 1.22 -3.27 12.85
N ALA A 91 -0.12 -3.38 12.92
CA ALA A 91 -1.03 -2.50 12.18
C ALA A 91 -0.84 -1.03 12.55
N ARG A 92 -0.71 -0.72 13.85
CA ARG A 92 -0.44 0.65 14.34
C ARG A 92 0.92 1.17 13.89
N GLN A 93 1.95 0.32 13.85
CA GLN A 93 3.27 0.70 13.34
C GLN A 93 3.20 1.07 11.86
N LYS A 94 2.54 0.25 11.04
CA LYS A 94 2.33 0.49 9.61
C LYS A 94 1.49 1.74 9.36
N TYR A 95 0.44 1.95 10.14
CA TYR A 95 -0.35 3.19 10.12
C TYR A 95 0.51 4.43 10.40
N GLY A 96 1.39 4.39 11.41
CA GLY A 96 2.30 5.49 11.71
C GLY A 96 3.32 5.75 10.59
N GLN A 97 3.77 4.72 9.88
CA GLN A 97 4.61 4.87 8.68
C GLN A 97 3.83 5.53 7.54
N ALA A 98 2.61 5.05 7.27
CA ALA A 98 1.73 5.62 6.26
C ALA A 98 1.44 7.10 6.53
N LEU A 99 1.07 7.48 7.76
CA LEU A 99 0.84 8.89 8.15
C LEU A 99 2.02 9.81 7.79
N ARG A 100 3.25 9.38 8.09
CA ARG A 100 4.45 10.18 7.78
C ARG A 100 4.63 10.34 6.28
N GLN A 101 4.46 9.26 5.52
CA GLN A 101 4.61 9.28 4.07
C GLN A 101 3.50 10.10 3.41
N THR A 102 2.24 9.94 3.81
CA THR A 102 1.12 10.77 3.34
C THR A 102 1.36 12.24 3.65
N GLY A 103 1.91 12.55 4.83
CA GLY A 103 2.32 13.92 5.17
C GLY A 103 3.35 14.49 4.20
N GLN A 104 4.28 13.67 3.69
CA GLN A 104 5.25 14.06 2.66
C GLN A 104 4.57 14.24 1.28
N LEU A 105 3.57 13.41 0.94
CA LEU A 105 2.80 13.53 -0.30
C LEU A 105 1.97 14.83 -0.36
N ILE A 106 1.64 15.42 0.78
CA ILE A 106 0.85 16.66 0.84
C ILE A 106 1.72 17.92 0.68
N GLN A 107 3.05 17.82 0.87
CA GLN A 107 3.94 18.97 0.82
C GLN A 107 4.40 19.29 -0.62
N PRO A 108 4.30 20.55 -1.08
CA PRO A 108 4.94 20.98 -2.33
C PRO A 108 6.47 20.81 -2.27
N PRO A 109 7.17 20.52 -3.38
CA PRO A 109 6.68 20.31 -4.76
C PRO A 109 6.37 18.84 -5.07
N ASN A 110 6.46 17.95 -4.08
CA ASN A 110 6.44 16.50 -4.27
C ASN A 110 5.03 15.90 -4.22
N ALA A 111 3.99 16.71 -4.43
CA ALA A 111 2.64 16.21 -4.50
C ALA A 111 2.58 15.18 -5.65
N PRO A 112 2.45 13.87 -5.38
CA PRO A 112 2.20 12.90 -6.43
C PRO A 112 0.83 13.21 -7.05
N SER A 113 0.36 12.37 -7.99
CA SER A 113 -0.99 12.55 -8.51
C SER A 113 -1.98 12.73 -7.34
N LEU A 114 -2.84 13.74 -7.43
CA LEU A 114 -3.89 14.04 -6.46
C LEU A 114 -4.65 12.78 -6.04
N GLU A 115 -4.80 11.85 -6.99
CA GLU A 115 -5.35 10.51 -6.80
C GLU A 115 -4.65 9.72 -5.68
N VAL A 116 -3.32 9.58 -5.70
CA VAL A 116 -2.58 8.80 -4.69
C VAL A 116 -2.73 9.44 -3.31
N THR A 117 -2.67 10.77 -3.24
CA THR A 117 -2.82 11.52 -1.98
C THR A 117 -4.22 11.33 -1.40
N ILE A 118 -5.28 11.48 -2.21
CA ILE A 118 -6.66 11.27 -1.76
C ILE A 118 -6.88 9.82 -1.33
N ARG A 119 -6.44 8.83 -2.12
CA ARG A 119 -6.54 7.41 -1.76
C ARG A 119 -5.87 7.15 -0.42
N SER A 120 -4.67 7.70 -0.21
CA SER A 120 -3.94 7.53 1.03
C SER A 120 -4.70 8.10 2.23
N VAL A 121 -5.26 9.30 2.12
CA VAL A 121 -6.08 9.93 3.18
C VAL A 121 -7.33 9.11 3.49
N VAL A 122 -8.05 8.62 2.47
CA VAL A 122 -9.26 7.80 2.65
C VAL A 122 -8.91 6.47 3.35
N MET A 123 -7.83 5.81 2.94
CA MET A 123 -7.40 4.56 3.55
C MET A 123 -6.89 4.75 4.98
N LEU A 124 -6.30 5.90 5.33
CA LEU A 124 -5.96 6.25 6.71
C LEU A 124 -7.22 6.41 7.58
N ALA A 125 -8.29 7.01 7.03
CA ALA A 125 -9.60 7.06 7.70
C ALA A 125 -10.17 5.65 7.91
N MET A 126 -10.01 4.76 6.93
CA MET A 126 -10.46 3.37 7.03
C MET A 126 -9.78 2.62 8.17
N PHE A 127 -8.47 2.82 8.38
CA PHE A 127 -7.77 2.24 9.53
C PHE A 127 -8.38 2.70 10.87
N GLU A 128 -8.73 3.98 10.98
CA GLU A 128 -9.34 4.54 12.18
C GLU A 128 -10.71 3.91 12.48
N VAL A 129 -11.48 3.53 11.46
CA VAL A 129 -12.72 2.75 11.61
C VAL A 129 -12.41 1.32 12.06
N VAL A 130 -11.51 0.63 11.33
CA VAL A 130 -11.23 -0.79 11.55
C VAL A 130 -10.57 -1.05 12.90
N LYS A 131 -9.73 -0.14 13.42
CA LYS A 131 -9.09 -0.32 14.73
C LYS A 131 -10.07 -0.34 15.91
N GLY A 132 -11.31 0.13 15.71
CA GLY A 132 -12.42 -0.06 16.65
C GLY A 132 -12.28 0.61 18.02
N THR A 133 -11.53 1.71 18.15
CA THR A 133 -11.41 2.42 19.44
C THR A 133 -12.47 3.51 19.61
N HIS A 134 -12.86 3.82 20.86
CA HIS A 134 -13.87 4.86 21.19
C HIS A 134 -13.60 6.26 20.61
N HIS A 135 -12.34 6.57 20.24
CA HIS A 135 -11.95 7.85 19.67
C HIS A 135 -11.96 7.89 18.13
N ALA A 136 -12.37 6.80 17.47
CA ALA A 136 -12.34 6.68 16.01
C ALA A 136 -13.16 7.76 15.28
N THR A 137 -14.25 8.25 15.85
CA THR A 137 -15.13 9.23 15.19
C THR A 137 -14.43 10.56 14.92
N GLY A 138 -13.66 11.07 15.89
CA GLY A 138 -12.94 12.34 15.75
C GLY A 138 -11.76 12.26 14.77
N THR A 139 -11.04 11.14 14.76
CA THR A 139 -9.90 10.92 13.87
C THR A 139 -10.32 10.62 12.43
N VAL A 140 -11.39 9.84 12.23
CA VAL A 140 -12.01 9.66 10.90
C VAL A 140 -12.47 11.00 10.35
N HIS A 141 -13.16 11.82 11.17
CA HIS A 141 -13.61 13.14 10.75
C HIS A 141 -12.44 14.03 10.29
N ALA A 142 -11.30 14.00 10.99
CA ALA A 142 -10.12 14.76 10.60
C ALA A 142 -9.60 14.36 9.20
N HIS A 143 -9.53 13.06 8.90
CA HIS A 143 -9.13 12.58 7.56
C HIS A 143 -10.13 12.98 6.47
N VAL A 144 -11.44 12.88 6.73
CA VAL A 144 -12.49 13.30 5.78
C VAL A 144 -12.37 14.80 5.47
N MET A 145 -12.25 15.63 6.50
CA MET A 145 -12.11 17.08 6.33
C MET A 145 -10.81 17.46 5.63
N GLY A 146 -9.70 16.77 5.96
CA GLY A 146 -8.42 16.93 5.29
C GLY A 146 -8.47 16.57 3.81
N GLY A 147 -9.07 15.43 3.46
CA GLY A 147 -9.28 14.99 2.08
C GLY A 147 -10.13 15.99 1.29
N ALA A 148 -11.22 16.48 1.88
CA ALA A 148 -12.06 17.49 1.25
C ALA A 148 -11.31 18.81 1.02
N ALA A 149 -10.42 19.21 1.94
CA ALA A 149 -9.56 20.38 1.77
C ALA A 149 -8.57 20.22 0.63
N LEU A 150 -7.94 19.05 0.50
CA LEU A 150 -7.03 18.74 -0.61
C LEU A 150 -7.73 18.84 -1.96
N MET A 151 -8.94 18.29 -2.08
CA MET A 151 -9.73 18.39 -3.32
C MET A 151 -10.04 19.84 -3.69
N ARG A 152 -10.41 20.67 -2.70
CA ARG A 152 -10.67 22.10 -2.93
C ARG A 152 -9.43 22.90 -3.31
N SER A 153 -8.23 22.46 -2.94
CA SER A 153 -6.99 23.18 -3.28
C SER A 153 -6.48 22.92 -4.70
N CYS A 154 -7.09 21.96 -5.43
CA CYS A 154 -6.73 21.61 -6.80
C CYS A 154 -7.72 22.13 -7.85
N PHE A 155 -8.79 22.82 -7.43
CA PHE A 155 -9.78 23.52 -8.25
C PHE A 155 -9.86 24.99 -7.83
#